data_AF-A0A970B0X4-F1
#
_entry.id   AF-A0A970B0X4-F1
#
_cell.length_a   1.000
_cell.length_b   1.000
_cell.length_c   1.000
_cell.angle_alpha   90.00
_cell.angle_beta   90.00
_cell.angle_gamma   90.00
#
_symmetry.space_group_name_H-M   'P 1'
#
loop_
_entity.id
_entity.type
_entity.pdbx_description
1 polymer ?
#
loop_
_entity_poly.entity_id
_entity_poly.type
_entity_poly.pdbx_seq_one_letter_code
_entity_poly.pdbx_strand_id
1 'polypeptide(L)'
;GILGLNPHNGENGYIGIEEKKIIIPAIKKLKKKYPIIGPLSPDTSFLQRAKLKIDVLIGHYHDQILTTFKSQFDLDAINITIGLPFIRISPDHGVGTGIIGKGIADPKSFKKAVRFFSKYNV
;
A
#
# COMPACT_ATOMS: atom_id res chain seq x y z
N GLY A 1 -8.43 3.53 -3.80
CA GLY A 1 -7.81 4.58 -4.63
C GLY A 1 -6.69 3.95 -5.43
N ILE A 2 -6.59 4.25 -6.72
CA ILE A 2 -5.49 3.78 -7.58
C ILE A 2 -4.65 5.00 -7.94
N LEU A 3 -3.34 4.91 -7.76
CA LEU A 3 -2.40 5.99 -8.10
C LEU A 3 -2.15 6.02 -9.62
N GLY A 4 -1.63 7.13 -10.14
CA GLY A 4 -0.91 7.11 -11.42
C GLY A 4 0.45 6.43 -11.28
N LEU A 5 1.06 6.03 -12.40
CA LEU A 5 2.43 5.55 -12.43
C LEU A 5 3.40 6.74 -12.42
N ASN A 6 3.12 7.71 -13.28
CA ASN A 6 3.94 8.88 -13.52
C ASN A 6 3.61 10.01 -12.54
N PRO A 7 4.56 10.94 -12.28
CA PRO A 7 4.26 12.20 -11.61
C PRO A 7 3.07 12.89 -12.29
N HIS A 8 2.18 13.46 -11.48
CA HIS A 8 0.98 14.15 -11.95
C HIS A 8 0.12 13.33 -12.93
N ASN A 9 0.12 11.99 -12.81
CA ASN A 9 -0.60 11.09 -13.71
C ASN A 9 -0.23 11.27 -15.20
N GLY A 10 1.04 11.60 -15.46
CA GLY A 10 1.61 11.73 -16.79
C GLY A 10 1.40 13.09 -17.45
N GLU A 11 0.80 14.07 -16.74
CA GLU A 11 0.61 15.45 -17.21
C GLU A 11 0.06 15.50 -18.65
N ASN A 12 -1.13 14.92 -18.88
CA ASN A 12 -1.75 14.79 -20.21
C ASN A 12 -0.91 14.10 -21.31
N GLY A 13 0.13 13.35 -20.93
CA GLY A 13 1.03 12.67 -21.85
C GLY A 13 2.41 13.31 -21.97
N TYR A 14 2.66 14.46 -21.33
CA TYR A 14 3.97 15.13 -21.34
C TYR A 14 5.01 14.38 -20.51
N ILE A 15 4.60 13.62 -19.49
CA ILE A 15 5.47 12.87 -18.58
C ILE A 15 5.08 11.39 -18.61
N GLY A 16 5.21 10.75 -19.77
CA GLY A 16 4.76 9.36 -19.96
C GLY A 16 3.28 9.27 -20.32
N ILE A 17 2.86 8.09 -20.78
CA ILE A 17 1.55 7.87 -21.44
C ILE A 17 0.82 6.63 -20.91
N GLU A 18 1.37 5.97 -19.90
CA GLU A 18 0.87 4.75 -19.28
C GLU A 18 -0.51 4.96 -18.66
N GLU A 19 -0.78 6.15 -18.09
CA GLU A 19 -2.10 6.51 -17.59
C GLU A 19 -3.14 6.44 -18.69
N LYS A 20 -2.86 7.09 -19.82
CA LYS A 20 -3.78 7.15 -20.97
C LYS A 20 -3.95 5.79 -21.63
N LYS A 21 -2.85 5.06 -21.82
CA LYS A 21 -2.86 3.79 -22.59
C LYS A 21 -3.32 2.58 -21.77
N ILE A 22 -3.05 2.55 -20.46
CA ILE A 22 -3.19 1.33 -19.64
C ILE A 22 -4.07 1.59 -18.40
N ILE A 23 -3.69 2.55 -17.55
CA ILE A 23 -4.26 2.68 -16.20
C ILE A 23 -5.70 3.22 -16.24
N ILE A 24 -5.96 4.31 -16.98
CA ILE A 24 -7.31 4.87 -17.11
C ILE A 24 -8.27 3.86 -17.75
N PRO A 25 -7.94 3.16 -18.85
CA PRO A 25 -8.76 2.07 -19.37
C PRO A 25 -9.05 0.97 -18.34
N ALA A 26 -8.04 0.52 -17.58
CA ALA A 26 -8.20 -0.50 -16.55
C ALA A 26 -9.15 -0.03 -15.42
N ILE A 27 -8.97 1.19 -14.92
CA ILE A 27 -9.84 1.82 -13.93
C ILE A 27 -11.27 1.90 -14.45
N LYS A 28 -11.49 2.36 -15.69
CA LYS A 28 -12.83 2.43 -16.29
C LYS A 28 -13.51 1.07 -16.34
N LYS A 29 -12.78 0.00 -16.66
CA LYS A 29 -13.32 -1.37 -16.66
C LYS A 29 -13.69 -1.83 -15.25
N LEU A 30 -12.82 -1.61 -14.27
CA LEU A 30 -13.03 -2.04 -12.88
C LEU A 30 -14.10 -1.22 -12.14
N LYS A 31 -14.26 0.08 -12.47
CA LYS A 31 -15.31 0.96 -11.93
C LYS A 31 -16.73 0.44 -12.14
N LYS A 32 -16.93 -0.45 -13.13
CA LYS A 32 -18.22 -1.14 -13.35
C LYS A 32 -18.58 -2.13 -12.24
N LYS A 33 -17.60 -2.57 -11.44
CA LYS A 33 -17.75 -3.59 -10.39
C LYS A 33 -17.37 -3.09 -8.99
N TYR A 34 -16.49 -2.10 -8.90
CA TYR A 34 -15.92 -1.66 -7.63
C TYR A 34 -15.88 -0.12 -7.53
N PRO A 35 -16.05 0.44 -6.32
CA PRO A 35 -15.97 1.88 -6.08
C PRO A 35 -14.51 2.35 -6.09
N ILE A 36 -13.97 2.60 -7.28
CA ILE A 36 -12.58 3.00 -7.47
C ILE A 36 -12.48 4.51 -7.71
N ILE A 37 -11.57 5.18 -7.00
CA ILE A 37 -11.15 6.56 -7.25
C ILE A 37 -9.74 6.53 -7.86
N GLY A 38 -9.53 7.19 -8.99
CA GLY A 38 -8.21 7.30 -9.63
C GLY A 38 -8.24 7.56 -11.15
N PRO A 39 -7.06 7.73 -11.79
CA PRO A 39 -5.74 7.73 -11.14
C PRO A 39 -5.56 8.95 -10.22
N LEU A 40 -5.00 8.74 -9.03
CA LEU A 40 -4.67 9.78 -8.05
C LEU A 40 -3.20 10.14 -8.17
N SER A 41 -2.87 11.43 -8.04
CA SER A 41 -1.46 11.84 -8.09
C SER A 41 -0.68 11.17 -6.93
N PRO A 42 0.45 10.49 -7.21
CA PRO A 42 1.16 9.71 -6.20
C PRO A 42 1.54 10.49 -4.94
N ASP A 43 2.03 11.72 -5.12
CA ASP A 43 2.54 12.63 -4.10
C ASP A 43 1.48 13.16 -3.12
N THR A 44 0.23 13.32 -3.57
CA THR A 44 -0.87 13.85 -2.76
C THR A 44 -1.86 12.79 -2.30
N SER A 45 -1.79 11.57 -2.86
CA SER A 45 -2.77 10.52 -2.63
C SER A 45 -2.94 10.12 -1.15
N PHE A 46 -1.84 10.05 -0.38
CA PHE A 46 -1.88 9.73 1.05
C PHE A 46 -2.57 10.81 1.89
N LEU A 47 -2.35 12.09 1.56
CA LEU A 47 -3.00 13.22 2.24
C LEU A 47 -4.50 13.27 1.96
N GLN A 48 -4.88 12.97 0.71
CA GLN A 48 -6.29 13.00 0.30
C GLN A 48 -7.08 11.77 0.73
N ARG A 49 -6.41 10.69 1.15
CA ARG A 49 -7.02 9.39 1.49
C ARG A 49 -8.21 9.53 2.46
N ALA A 50 -8.04 10.28 3.54
CA ALA A 50 -9.08 10.48 4.56
C ALA A 50 -10.25 11.30 4.01
N LYS A 51 -9.98 12.43 3.34
CA LYS A 51 -10.99 13.31 2.73
C LYS A 51 -11.83 12.57 1.69
N LEU A 52 -11.19 11.73 0.88
CA LEU A 52 -11.81 10.95 -0.19
C LEU A 52 -12.40 9.62 0.30
N LYS A 53 -12.35 9.33 1.60
CA LYS A 53 -12.84 8.09 2.22
C LYS A 53 -12.31 6.83 1.51
N ILE A 54 -11.01 6.81 1.25
CA ILE A 54 -10.34 5.69 0.57
C ILE A 54 -9.83 4.67 1.61
N ASP A 55 -10.33 3.44 1.54
CA ASP A 55 -9.87 2.36 2.44
C ASP A 55 -8.49 1.82 2.07
N VAL A 56 -8.26 1.57 0.77
CA VAL A 56 -7.03 0.97 0.24
C VAL A 56 -6.45 1.86 -0.86
N LEU A 57 -5.15 2.15 -0.78
CA LEU A 57 -4.38 2.76 -1.87
C LEU A 57 -3.60 1.67 -2.61
N ILE A 58 -3.64 1.70 -3.94
CA ILE A 58 -2.92 0.78 -4.82
C ILE A 58 -1.93 1.61 -5.62
N GLY A 59 -0.64 1.42 -5.34
CA GLY A 59 0.46 1.95 -6.14
C GLY A 59 0.93 0.97 -7.19
N HIS A 60 1.71 1.45 -8.14
CA HIS A 60 2.24 0.68 -9.25
C HIS A 60 3.57 -0.01 -8.93
N TYR A 61 4.34 0.52 -7.98
CA TYR A 61 5.62 -0.03 -7.57
C TYR A 61 5.88 0.22 -6.08
N HIS A 62 6.87 -0.50 -5.55
CA HIS A 62 7.16 -0.61 -4.12
C HIS A 62 7.35 0.75 -3.42
N ASP A 63 8.33 1.54 -3.87
CA ASP A 63 8.71 2.78 -3.20
C ASP A 63 7.68 3.90 -3.36
N GLN A 64 6.76 3.78 -4.31
CA GLN A 64 5.64 4.72 -4.49
C GLN A 64 4.72 4.77 -3.26
N ILE A 65 4.58 3.62 -2.59
CA ILE A 65 3.72 3.47 -1.42
C ILE A 65 4.56 3.38 -0.15
N LEU A 66 5.60 2.56 -0.16
CA LEU A 66 6.32 2.23 1.07
C LEU A 66 7.08 3.41 1.65
N THR A 67 7.57 4.35 0.84
CA THR A 67 8.27 5.54 1.36
C THR A 67 7.36 6.34 2.30
N THR A 68 6.18 6.73 1.83
CA THR A 68 5.21 7.49 2.63
C THR A 68 4.63 6.65 3.77
N PHE A 69 4.34 5.38 3.51
CA PHE A 69 3.80 4.47 4.51
C PHE A 69 4.77 4.29 5.69
N LYS A 70 6.05 4.02 5.43
CA LYS A 70 7.08 3.88 6.46
C LYS A 70 7.31 5.18 7.23
N SER A 71 7.29 6.33 6.55
CA SER A 71 7.38 7.62 7.22
C SER A 71 6.23 7.89 8.19
N GLN A 72 5.04 7.34 7.94
CA GLN A 72 3.85 7.55 8.78
C GLN A 72 3.70 6.50 9.88
N PHE A 73 4.06 5.25 9.62
CA PHE A 73 3.76 4.13 10.51
C PHE A 73 5.00 3.47 11.12
N ASP A 74 6.19 3.63 10.54
CA ASP A 74 7.45 3.02 10.99
C ASP A 74 7.29 1.51 11.33
N LEU A 75 7.52 1.09 12.58
CA LEU A 75 7.34 -0.29 13.04
C LEU A 75 5.90 -0.64 13.46
N ASP A 76 4.95 0.28 13.31
CA ASP A 76 3.54 0.10 13.62
C ASP A 76 2.70 -0.37 12.42
N ALA A 77 3.24 -1.33 11.67
CA ALA A 77 2.67 -1.84 10.45
C ALA A 77 2.77 -3.37 10.36
N ILE A 78 1.99 -3.98 9.46
CA ILE A 78 2.02 -5.41 9.13
C ILE A 78 1.94 -5.57 7.61
N ASN A 79 2.45 -6.68 7.11
CA ASN A 79 2.34 -7.06 5.71
C ASN A 79 1.34 -8.21 5.56
N ILE A 80 0.41 -8.06 4.62
CA ILE A 80 -0.62 -9.07 4.30
C ILE A 80 -0.41 -9.51 2.85
N THR A 81 -0.39 -10.82 2.62
CA THR A 81 -0.32 -11.37 1.26
C THR A 81 -1.70 -11.74 0.76
N ILE A 82 -2.15 -11.06 -0.29
CA ILE A 82 -3.45 -11.26 -0.91
C ILE A 82 -3.28 -12.21 -2.12
N GLY A 83 -4.22 -13.12 -2.30
CA GLY A 83 -4.26 -14.04 -3.45
C GLY A 83 -3.86 -15.49 -3.15
N LEU A 84 -3.45 -15.79 -1.91
CA LEU A 84 -3.21 -17.15 -1.46
C LEU A 84 -4.52 -17.83 -1.02
N PRO A 85 -4.61 -19.18 -1.04
CA PRO A 85 -5.78 -19.92 -0.55
C PRO A 85 -5.86 -19.98 1.00
N PHE A 86 -4.98 -19.25 1.70
CA PHE A 86 -4.94 -19.13 3.16
C PHE A 86 -4.48 -17.73 3.57
N ILE A 87 -4.76 -17.36 4.82
CA ILE A 87 -4.34 -16.08 5.39
C ILE A 87 -2.83 -16.11 5.68
N ARG A 88 -2.07 -15.18 5.08
CA ARG A 88 -0.65 -14.99 5.36
C ARG A 88 -0.36 -13.55 5.76
N ILE A 89 0.14 -13.39 6.98
CA ILE A 89 0.47 -12.11 7.61
C ILE A 89 1.92 -12.20 8.13
N SER A 90 2.68 -11.13 7.99
CA SER A 90 4.05 -11.03 8.49
C SER A 90 4.32 -9.66 9.12
N PRO A 91 5.30 -9.55 10.04
CA PRO A 91 5.79 -8.24 10.46
C PRO A 91 6.39 -7.46 9.28
N ASP A 92 6.56 -6.15 9.49
CA ASP A 92 7.04 -5.19 8.49
C ASP A 92 8.52 -4.82 8.67
N HIS A 93 9.26 -5.58 9.49
CA HIS A 93 10.70 -5.42 9.68
C HIS A 93 11.50 -6.58 9.08
N GLY A 94 12.79 -6.35 8.85
CA GLY A 94 13.74 -7.39 8.45
C GLY A 94 14.19 -8.28 9.60
N VAL A 95 15.23 -9.07 9.35
CA VAL A 95 15.76 -10.08 10.29
C VAL A 95 16.37 -9.47 11.56
N GLY A 96 16.91 -8.24 11.48
CA GLY A 96 17.56 -7.59 12.63
C GLY A 96 18.87 -8.27 13.04
N THR A 97 19.70 -8.70 12.09
CA THR A 97 20.94 -9.45 12.34
C THR A 97 21.87 -8.77 13.36
N GLY A 98 21.98 -7.44 13.31
CA GLY A 98 22.81 -6.65 14.24
C GLY A 98 22.32 -6.61 15.69
N ILE A 99 21.11 -7.11 15.98
CA ILE A 99 20.49 -7.09 17.31
C ILE A 99 20.14 -8.48 17.87
N ILE A 100 20.56 -9.54 17.19
CA ILE A 100 20.37 -10.92 17.65
C ILE A 100 21.00 -11.11 19.03
N GLY A 101 20.25 -11.72 19.95
CA GLY A 101 20.71 -12.02 21.32
C GLY A 101 20.82 -10.81 22.25
N LYS A 102 20.56 -9.58 21.76
CA LYS A 102 20.71 -8.35 22.57
C LYS A 102 19.47 -7.98 23.38
N GLY A 103 18.32 -8.60 23.12
CA GLY A 103 17.06 -8.32 23.82
C GLY A 103 16.44 -6.94 23.54
N ILE A 104 16.91 -6.23 22.51
CA ILE A 104 16.49 -4.85 22.18
C ILE A 104 15.55 -4.74 20.96
N ALA A 105 15.07 -5.87 20.42
CA ALA A 105 14.14 -5.86 19.28
C ALA A 105 12.77 -5.32 19.70
N ASP A 106 12.19 -4.40 18.91
CA ASP A 106 10.83 -3.93 19.12
C ASP A 106 9.81 -4.95 18.55
N PRO A 107 9.00 -5.62 19.40
CA PRO A 107 8.05 -6.63 18.94
C PRO A 107 6.73 -6.03 18.43
N LYS A 108 6.57 -4.70 18.33
CA LYS A 108 5.30 -4.03 18.04
C LYS A 108 4.64 -4.54 16.75
N SER A 109 5.38 -4.58 15.64
CA SER A 109 4.89 -5.09 14.35
C SER A 109 4.44 -6.54 14.45
N PHE A 110 5.24 -7.41 15.08
CA PHE A 110 4.90 -8.82 15.26
C PHE A 110 3.64 -9.01 16.13
N LYS A 111 3.54 -8.32 17.26
CA LYS A 111 2.34 -8.34 18.11
C LYS A 111 1.11 -7.88 17.33
N LYS A 112 1.24 -6.87 16.46
CA LYS A 112 0.16 -6.39 15.60
C LYS A 112 -0.26 -7.44 14.58
N ALA A 113 0.69 -8.15 13.98
CA ALA A 113 0.41 -9.25 13.04
C ALA A 113 -0.38 -10.37 13.72
N VAL A 114 0.04 -10.81 14.91
CA VAL A 114 -0.69 -11.83 15.70
C VAL A 114 -2.09 -11.35 16.07
N ARG A 115 -2.23 -10.11 16.57
CA ARG A 115 -3.55 -9.55 16.92
C ARG A 115 -4.49 -9.46 15.73
N PHE A 116 -3.99 -9.04 14.57
CA PHE A 116 -4.77 -9.02 13.35
C PHE A 116 -5.23 -10.43 12.99
N PHE A 117 -4.32 -11.41 12.99
CA PHE A 117 -4.65 -12.80 12.72
C PHE A 117 -5.78 -13.30 13.64
N SER A 118 -5.64 -13.14 14.96
CA SER A 118 -6.64 -13.57 15.95
C SER A 118 -8.01 -12.90 15.78
N LYS A 119 -8.06 -11.65 15.30
CA LYS A 119 -9.32 -10.93 15.07
C LYS A 119 -10.12 -11.50 13.91
N TYR A 120 -9.45 -12.00 12.88
CA TYR A 120 -10.08 -12.53 11.67
C TYR A 120 -10.12 -14.07 11.66
N ASN A 121 -10.01 -14.70 12.85
CA ASN A 121 -10.12 -16.14 13.05
C ASN A 121 -11.38 -16.73 12.41
N VAL A 122 -11.15 -17.39 11.27
CA VAL A 122 -11.58 -18.78 11.04
C VAL A 122 -10.91 -19.66 12.10
#